data_AF-A0A8T6P8U0-F1
#
_entry.id   AF-A0A8T6P8U0-F1
#
_cell.length_a   1.000
_cell.length_b   1.000
_cell.length_c   1.000
_cell.angle_alpha   90.00
_cell.angle_beta   90.00
_cell.angle_gamma   90.00
#
_symmetry.space_group_name_H-M   'P 1'
#
loop_
_entity.id
_entity.type
_entity.pdbx_description
1 polymer ?
#
loop_
_entity_poly.entity_id
_entity_poly.type
_entity_poly.pdbx_seq_one_letter_code
_entity_poly.pdbx_strand_id
1 'polypeptide(L)'
;MAKITRIHGREVLDSRGNPTVEVEVHLEDGTKGRAIVPSGASTGIHEALELRDGDKGRFGGKGVTQAVANVNGPIAEALVGFESTDQVALDNFLVHELDGTPNKEKLGANAILGASLGAARASANSLGLPLYKYLGGVHAHVLPVPMLNILNGGKHAADSTDFQEFMVMPVGAESFREALRWGSEIYQALKKVLKSKGFATNVGDEGGFAPSLESNAAAVEVILEAIEAAGYSAGEQIMIALDPAVSEIFEDGKYQLAKEGKALTSEEMVDYWVDWVEKYPIISIEDGLAEEDWDAWAMLVERV
;
A
#
# COMPACT_ATOMS: atom_id res chain seq x y z
N MET A 1 1.41 9.77 -33.08
CA MET A 1 1.00 9.14 -31.81
C MET A 1 0.10 7.98 -32.19
N ALA A 2 0.19 6.85 -31.49
CA ALA A 2 -0.54 5.65 -31.88
C ALA A 2 -1.88 5.61 -31.13
N LYS A 3 -2.98 5.38 -31.86
CA LYS A 3 -4.30 5.29 -31.24
C LYS A 3 -4.52 3.93 -30.62
N ILE A 4 -5.44 3.88 -29.65
CA ILE A 4 -5.90 2.64 -29.05
C ILE A 4 -6.72 1.85 -30.09
N THR A 5 -6.35 0.59 -30.32
CA THR A 5 -7.07 -0.32 -31.25
C THR A 5 -7.86 -1.39 -30.54
N ARG A 6 -7.44 -1.78 -29.33
CA ARG A 6 -8.09 -2.82 -28.54
C ARG A 6 -7.78 -2.65 -27.07
N ILE A 7 -8.78 -2.86 -26.25
CA ILE A 7 -8.65 -3.03 -24.80
C ILE A 7 -9.22 -4.40 -24.45
N HIS A 8 -8.56 -5.11 -23.54
CA HIS A 8 -9.04 -6.40 -23.08
C HIS A 8 -8.76 -6.59 -21.60
N GLY A 9 -9.83 -6.90 -20.86
CA GLY A 9 -9.79 -7.22 -19.44
C GLY A 9 -9.87 -8.72 -19.19
N ARG A 10 -9.22 -9.19 -18.12
CA ARG A 10 -9.33 -10.57 -17.63
C ARG A 10 -9.22 -10.64 -16.11
N GLU A 11 -9.83 -11.67 -15.54
CA GLU A 11 -9.72 -11.98 -14.11
C GLU A 11 -8.42 -12.76 -13.86
N VAL A 12 -7.59 -12.28 -12.94
CA VAL A 12 -6.36 -12.93 -12.44
C VAL A 12 -6.40 -12.99 -10.91
N LEU A 13 -5.40 -13.60 -10.27
CA LEU A 13 -5.30 -13.66 -8.81
C LEU A 13 -4.24 -12.70 -8.27
N ASP A 14 -4.55 -12.04 -7.15
CA ASP A 14 -3.61 -11.24 -6.37
C ASP A 14 -2.70 -12.10 -5.48
N SER A 15 -1.80 -11.46 -4.72
CA SER A 15 -0.87 -12.14 -3.81
C SER A 15 -1.55 -12.92 -2.67
N ARG A 16 -2.80 -12.60 -2.34
CA ARG A 16 -3.62 -13.24 -1.32
C ARG A 16 -4.56 -14.31 -1.90
N GLY A 17 -4.47 -14.55 -3.21
CA GLY A 17 -5.30 -15.51 -3.93
C GLY A 17 -6.75 -15.05 -4.17
N ASN A 18 -7.05 -13.76 -4.03
CA ASN A 18 -8.36 -13.21 -4.40
C ASN A 18 -8.36 -12.77 -5.87
N PRO A 19 -9.53 -12.81 -6.55
CA PRO A 19 -9.66 -12.26 -7.89
C PRO A 19 -9.33 -10.75 -7.96
N THR A 20 -8.67 -10.34 -9.04
CA THR A 20 -8.44 -8.94 -9.42
C THR A 20 -8.46 -8.77 -10.94
N VAL A 21 -8.49 -7.53 -11.41
CA VAL A 21 -8.57 -7.15 -12.83
C VAL A 21 -7.17 -6.97 -13.42
N GLU A 22 -6.89 -7.65 -14.53
CA GLU A 22 -5.78 -7.32 -15.44
C GLU A 22 -6.33 -6.71 -16.73
N VAL A 23 -5.74 -5.62 -17.20
CA VAL A 23 -6.12 -4.96 -18.45
C VAL A 23 -4.92 -4.86 -19.39
N GLU A 24 -5.12 -5.21 -20.66
CA GLU A 24 -4.17 -5.06 -21.76
C GLU A 24 -4.71 -4.07 -22.79
N VAL A 25 -3.90 -3.06 -23.14
CA VAL A 25 -4.21 -2.02 -24.13
C VAL A 25 -3.26 -2.15 -25.31
N HIS A 26 -3.81 -2.21 -26.53
CA HIS A 26 -3.06 -2.34 -27.79
C HIS A 26 -3.18 -1.06 -28.61
N LEU A 27 -2.09 -0.69 -29.27
CA LEU A 27 -2.00 0.51 -30.09
C LEU A 27 -1.83 0.16 -31.59
N GLU A 28 -2.11 1.14 -32.46
CA GLU A 28 -2.03 0.99 -33.93
C GLU A 28 -0.64 0.62 -34.44
N ASP A 29 0.41 1.01 -33.72
CA ASP A 29 1.80 0.68 -34.05
C ASP A 29 2.22 -0.73 -33.60
N GLY A 30 1.28 -1.51 -33.06
CA GLY A 30 1.49 -2.87 -32.58
C GLY A 30 2.04 -2.97 -31.16
N THR A 31 2.34 -1.85 -30.50
CA THR A 31 2.75 -1.85 -29.10
C THR A 31 1.58 -2.15 -28.17
N LYS A 32 1.91 -2.60 -26.96
CA LYS A 32 0.92 -2.93 -25.94
C LYS A 32 1.39 -2.58 -24.54
N GLY A 33 0.44 -2.29 -23.66
CA GLY A 33 0.63 -2.06 -22.23
C GLY A 33 -0.27 -2.98 -21.42
N ARG A 34 0.19 -3.39 -20.24
CA ARG A 34 -0.56 -4.29 -19.35
C ARG A 34 -0.43 -3.86 -17.90
N ALA A 35 -1.54 -3.87 -17.17
CA ALA A 35 -1.59 -3.54 -15.76
C ALA A 35 -2.47 -4.53 -15.00
N ILE A 36 -2.05 -4.91 -13.79
CA ILE A 36 -2.84 -5.67 -12.83
C ILE A 36 -3.16 -4.71 -11.69
N VAL A 37 -4.41 -4.72 -11.23
CA VAL A 37 -4.92 -3.80 -10.21
C VAL A 37 -4.70 -4.40 -8.82
N PRO A 38 -4.11 -3.64 -7.86
CA PRO A 38 -3.99 -4.11 -6.48
C PRO A 38 -5.34 -4.05 -5.76
N SER A 39 -5.44 -4.72 -4.61
CA SER A 39 -6.62 -4.66 -3.73
C SER A 39 -6.16 -4.62 -2.28
N GLY A 40 -6.69 -3.66 -1.50
CA GLY A 40 -6.36 -3.43 -0.10
C GLY A 40 -6.99 -4.46 0.85
N ALA A 41 -6.43 -4.60 2.05
CA ALA A 41 -7.00 -5.41 3.14
C ALA A 41 -7.89 -4.56 4.05
N SER A 42 -7.38 -3.40 4.44
CA SER A 42 -8.15 -2.31 5.02
C SER A 42 -8.49 -1.31 3.93
N THR A 43 -9.72 -0.81 3.94
CA THR A 43 -10.21 0.18 2.98
C THR A 43 -10.84 1.32 3.77
N GLY A 44 -10.37 2.54 3.58
CA GLY A 44 -10.96 3.73 4.17
C GLY A 44 -12.39 3.95 3.68
N ILE A 45 -13.23 4.56 4.52
CA ILE A 45 -14.67 4.75 4.23
C ILE A 45 -14.95 5.66 3.02
N HIS A 46 -13.95 6.43 2.59
CA HIS A 46 -14.03 7.41 1.50
C HIS A 46 -13.27 7.00 0.23
N GLU A 47 -12.84 5.74 0.13
CA GLU A 47 -12.15 5.23 -1.05
C GLU A 47 -13.06 5.10 -2.28
N ALA A 48 -12.44 5.08 -3.46
CA ALA A 48 -13.13 4.71 -4.69
C ALA A 48 -13.51 3.22 -4.66
N LEU A 49 -14.69 2.88 -5.18
CA LEU A 49 -15.27 1.55 -5.02
C LEU A 49 -14.54 0.50 -5.87
N GLU A 50 -13.94 -0.50 -5.22
CA GLU A 50 -13.55 -1.75 -5.89
C GLU A 50 -14.80 -2.60 -6.18
N LEU A 51 -15.15 -2.78 -7.46
CA LEU A 51 -16.35 -3.53 -7.84
C LEU A 51 -16.11 -5.05 -7.78
N ARG A 52 -16.90 -5.73 -6.95
CA ARG A 52 -16.89 -7.18 -6.70
C ARG A 52 -18.25 -7.79 -7.07
N ASP A 53 -18.26 -9.06 -7.47
CA ASP A 53 -19.45 -9.73 -8.00
C ASP A 53 -20.49 -10.08 -6.92
N GLY A 54 -20.08 -10.33 -5.67
CA GLY A 54 -20.97 -10.77 -4.59
C GLY A 54 -21.51 -12.21 -4.74
N ASP A 55 -21.14 -12.93 -5.80
CA ASP A 55 -21.53 -14.32 -6.04
C ASP A 55 -20.80 -15.29 -5.09
N LYS A 56 -21.48 -15.74 -4.04
CA LYS A 56 -20.94 -16.70 -3.06
C LYS A 56 -20.52 -18.04 -3.67
N GLY A 57 -20.99 -18.38 -4.87
CA GLY A 57 -20.58 -19.58 -5.61
C GLY A 57 -19.17 -19.49 -6.21
N ARG A 58 -18.58 -18.30 -6.32
CA ARG A 58 -17.24 -18.07 -6.88
C ARG A 58 -16.38 -17.23 -5.95
N PHE A 59 -15.23 -17.77 -5.56
CA PHE A 59 -14.25 -17.07 -4.71
C PHE A 59 -14.88 -16.44 -3.44
N GLY A 60 -15.90 -17.07 -2.87
CA GLY A 60 -16.61 -16.57 -1.69
C GLY A 60 -17.28 -15.21 -1.87
N GLY A 61 -17.67 -14.82 -3.09
CA GLY A 61 -18.25 -13.51 -3.39
C GLY A 61 -17.25 -12.47 -3.92
N LYS A 62 -15.95 -12.81 -3.99
CA LYS A 62 -14.88 -11.87 -4.34
C LYS A 62 -14.52 -11.83 -5.83
N GLY A 63 -15.29 -12.50 -6.70
CA GLY A 63 -15.12 -12.42 -8.15
C GLY A 63 -15.15 -10.98 -8.67
N VAL A 64 -14.54 -10.74 -9.83
CA VAL A 64 -14.48 -9.41 -10.46
C VAL A 64 -14.96 -9.45 -11.92
N THR A 65 -15.83 -10.39 -12.25
CA THR A 65 -16.32 -10.57 -13.63
C THR A 65 -17.13 -9.38 -14.12
N GLN A 66 -17.86 -8.68 -13.24
CA GLN A 66 -18.55 -7.45 -13.61
C GLN A 66 -17.57 -6.33 -14.01
N ALA A 67 -16.49 -6.14 -13.23
CA ALA A 67 -15.45 -5.17 -13.56
C ALA A 67 -14.73 -5.54 -14.88
N VAL A 68 -14.43 -6.83 -15.08
CA VAL A 68 -13.85 -7.34 -16.34
C VAL A 68 -14.80 -7.13 -17.53
N ALA A 69 -16.11 -7.31 -17.34
CA ALA A 69 -17.11 -7.01 -18.37
C ALA A 69 -17.14 -5.51 -18.69
N ASN A 70 -17.03 -4.65 -17.68
CA ASN A 70 -16.95 -3.20 -17.86
C ASN A 70 -15.70 -2.80 -18.68
N VAL A 71 -14.55 -3.46 -18.46
CA VAL A 71 -13.36 -3.27 -19.29
C VAL A 71 -13.59 -3.70 -20.74
N ASN A 72 -14.12 -4.90 -20.96
CA ASN A 72 -14.27 -5.48 -22.30
C ASN A 72 -15.43 -4.91 -23.12
N GLY A 73 -16.39 -4.23 -22.47
CA GLY A 73 -17.54 -3.59 -23.11
C GLY A 73 -17.40 -2.07 -23.11
N PRO A 74 -18.06 -1.35 -22.17
CA PRO A 74 -18.18 0.10 -22.24
C PRO A 74 -16.84 0.84 -22.30
N ILE A 75 -15.82 0.40 -21.56
CA ILE A 75 -14.49 1.02 -21.59
C ILE A 75 -13.80 0.79 -22.94
N ALA A 76 -13.77 -0.46 -23.42
CA ALA A 76 -13.16 -0.79 -24.70
C ALA A 76 -13.84 -0.08 -25.87
N GLU A 77 -15.17 -0.10 -25.91
CA GLU A 77 -15.96 0.55 -26.96
C GLU A 77 -15.72 2.06 -27.01
N ALA A 78 -15.59 2.70 -25.85
CA ALA A 78 -15.44 4.14 -25.79
C ALA A 78 -14.00 4.63 -26.05
N LEU A 79 -12.98 3.84 -25.69
CA LEU A 79 -11.57 4.25 -25.82
C LEU A 79 -10.91 3.84 -27.14
N VAL A 80 -11.49 2.92 -27.93
CA VAL A 80 -10.95 2.62 -29.26
C VAL A 80 -10.95 3.90 -30.12
N GLY A 81 -9.81 4.22 -30.70
CA GLY A 81 -9.58 5.43 -31.48
C GLY A 81 -9.06 6.63 -30.68
N PHE A 82 -8.98 6.55 -29.34
CA PHE A 82 -8.35 7.59 -28.51
C PHE A 82 -6.84 7.67 -28.78
N GLU A 83 -6.31 8.88 -28.69
CA GLU A 83 -4.86 9.12 -28.66
C GLU A 83 -4.30 8.61 -27.33
N SER A 84 -3.46 7.57 -27.38
CA SER A 84 -2.96 6.90 -26.17
C SER A 84 -2.08 7.79 -25.29
N THR A 85 -1.43 8.80 -25.87
CA THR A 85 -0.55 9.73 -25.15
C THR A 85 -1.30 10.84 -24.43
N ASP A 86 -2.60 11.03 -24.69
CA ASP A 86 -3.42 12.02 -23.98
C ASP A 86 -4.04 11.40 -22.72
N GLN A 87 -3.18 11.09 -21.76
CA GLN A 87 -3.55 10.39 -20.52
C GLN A 87 -4.65 11.14 -19.74
N VAL A 88 -4.54 12.47 -19.65
CA VAL A 88 -5.50 13.30 -18.90
C VAL A 88 -6.87 13.28 -19.58
N ALA A 89 -6.95 13.39 -20.91
CA ALA A 89 -8.22 13.31 -21.61
C ALA A 89 -8.87 11.93 -21.46
N LEU A 90 -8.07 10.86 -21.57
CA LEU A 90 -8.54 9.48 -21.38
C LEU A 90 -9.11 9.27 -19.97
N ASP A 91 -8.36 9.65 -18.93
CA ASP A 91 -8.78 9.46 -17.54
C ASP A 91 -10.01 10.31 -17.19
N ASN A 92 -10.05 11.58 -17.64
CA ASN A 92 -11.22 12.44 -17.45
C ASN A 92 -12.47 11.87 -18.14
N PHE A 93 -12.32 11.33 -19.34
CA PHE A 93 -13.43 10.70 -20.04
C PHE A 93 -13.93 9.46 -19.29
N LEU A 94 -13.04 8.60 -18.80
CA LEU A 94 -13.42 7.43 -17.99
C LEU A 94 -14.17 7.83 -16.72
N VAL A 95 -13.68 8.82 -15.99
CA VAL A 95 -14.23 9.22 -14.69
C VAL A 95 -15.52 10.03 -14.84
N HIS A 96 -15.54 11.05 -15.69
CA HIS A 96 -16.63 12.02 -15.70
C HIS A 96 -17.72 11.69 -16.71
N GLU A 97 -17.36 11.16 -17.88
CA GLU A 97 -18.30 10.93 -18.98
C GLU A 97 -18.82 9.49 -18.98
N LEU A 98 -17.94 8.51 -18.77
CA LEU A 98 -18.30 7.09 -18.88
C LEU A 98 -18.85 6.53 -17.57
N ASP A 99 -18.14 6.75 -16.45
CA ASP A 99 -18.60 6.34 -15.13
C ASP A 99 -19.63 7.33 -14.57
N GLY A 100 -19.19 8.58 -14.32
CA GLY A 100 -20.05 9.69 -13.91
C GLY A 100 -20.45 9.67 -12.42
N THR A 101 -19.94 8.75 -11.60
CA THR A 101 -20.22 8.69 -10.16
C THR A 101 -19.02 9.20 -9.35
N PRO A 102 -19.24 9.74 -8.13
CA PRO A 102 -18.16 10.33 -7.32
C PRO A 102 -17.11 9.30 -6.88
N ASN A 103 -17.53 8.06 -6.64
CA ASN A 103 -16.71 6.97 -6.12
C ASN A 103 -16.39 5.89 -7.17
N LYS A 104 -16.73 6.08 -8.45
CA LYS A 104 -16.49 5.13 -9.54
C LYS A 104 -17.29 3.83 -9.43
N GLU A 105 -18.43 3.83 -8.72
CA GLU A 105 -19.22 2.62 -8.45
C GLU A 105 -19.86 1.97 -9.69
N LYS A 106 -20.04 2.70 -10.79
CA LYS A 106 -20.72 2.17 -11.98
C LYS A 106 -19.81 1.24 -12.77
N LEU A 107 -18.58 1.66 -13.04
CA LEU A 107 -17.59 0.86 -13.77
C LEU A 107 -16.72 0.04 -12.82
N GLY A 108 -16.54 0.50 -11.58
CA GLY A 108 -15.55 0.01 -10.64
C GLY A 108 -14.22 0.73 -10.81
N ALA A 109 -13.68 1.24 -9.70
CA ALA A 109 -12.36 1.87 -9.67
C ALA A 109 -11.27 0.93 -10.19
N ASN A 110 -11.42 -0.37 -9.95
CA ASN A 110 -10.55 -1.41 -10.46
C ASN A 110 -10.59 -1.53 -12.00
N ALA A 111 -11.75 -1.42 -12.65
CA ALA A 111 -11.82 -1.41 -14.11
C ALA A 111 -11.15 -0.16 -14.72
N ILE A 112 -11.46 1.01 -14.15
CA ILE A 112 -10.92 2.31 -14.62
C ILE A 112 -9.39 2.36 -14.45
N LEU A 113 -8.88 2.00 -13.26
CA LEU A 113 -7.46 2.03 -12.97
C LEU A 113 -6.68 1.07 -13.87
N GLY A 114 -7.23 -0.13 -14.14
CA GLY A 114 -6.63 -1.08 -15.06
C GLY A 114 -6.46 -0.51 -16.47
N ALA A 115 -7.51 0.13 -17.02
CA ALA A 115 -7.46 0.77 -18.32
C ALA A 115 -6.48 1.96 -18.36
N SER A 116 -6.52 2.81 -17.33
CA SER A 116 -5.65 3.98 -17.17
C SER A 116 -4.16 3.59 -17.18
N LEU A 117 -3.77 2.65 -16.32
CA LEU A 117 -2.39 2.17 -16.23
C LEU A 117 -1.96 1.37 -17.47
N GLY A 118 -2.89 0.60 -18.06
CA GLY A 118 -2.68 -0.12 -19.31
C GLY A 118 -2.34 0.84 -20.45
N ALA A 119 -3.07 1.95 -20.58
CA ALA A 119 -2.84 2.99 -21.57
C ALA A 119 -1.49 3.68 -21.36
N ALA A 120 -1.19 4.16 -20.15
CA ALA A 120 0.11 4.79 -19.84
C ALA A 120 1.30 3.89 -20.21
N ARG A 121 1.21 2.58 -19.89
CA ARG A 121 2.25 1.60 -20.24
C ARG A 121 2.36 1.38 -21.74
N ALA A 122 1.24 1.34 -22.44
CA ALA A 122 1.23 1.18 -23.90
C ALA A 122 1.89 2.38 -24.57
N SER A 123 1.55 3.59 -24.13
CA SER A 123 2.10 4.86 -24.63
C SER A 123 3.60 4.99 -24.36
N ALA A 124 4.06 4.63 -23.15
CA ALA A 124 5.49 4.58 -22.83
C ALA A 124 6.23 3.62 -23.77
N ASN A 125 5.66 2.44 -24.03
CA ASN A 125 6.24 1.45 -24.94
C ASN A 125 6.26 1.94 -26.40
N SER A 126 5.19 2.58 -26.89
CA SER A 126 5.12 3.20 -28.22
C SER A 126 6.23 4.24 -28.43
N LEU A 127 6.51 5.04 -27.40
CA LEU A 127 7.54 6.08 -27.44
C LEU A 127 8.96 5.55 -27.15
N GLY A 128 9.12 4.27 -26.84
CA GLY A 128 10.42 3.69 -26.47
C GLY A 128 10.98 4.26 -25.15
N LEU A 129 10.11 4.71 -24.25
CA LEU A 129 10.48 5.30 -22.97
C LEU A 129 10.19 4.33 -21.81
N PRO A 130 11.08 4.24 -20.81
CA PRO A 130 10.71 3.67 -19.52
C PRO A 130 9.52 4.42 -18.92
N LEU A 131 8.59 3.70 -18.27
CA LEU A 131 7.35 4.27 -17.73
C LEU A 131 7.60 5.49 -16.82
N TYR A 132 8.60 5.45 -15.95
CA TYR A 132 8.90 6.57 -15.04
C TYR A 132 9.30 7.86 -15.79
N LYS A 133 9.98 7.74 -16.95
CA LYS A 133 10.31 8.90 -17.81
C LYS A 133 9.10 9.39 -18.59
N TYR A 134 8.26 8.46 -19.04
CA TYR A 134 7.00 8.82 -19.71
C TYR A 134 6.10 9.63 -18.78
N LEU A 135 5.96 9.21 -17.52
CA LEU A 135 5.12 9.87 -16.53
C LEU A 135 5.74 11.16 -15.96
N GLY A 136 7.00 11.11 -15.52
CA GLY A 136 7.63 12.20 -14.77
C GLY A 136 8.54 13.11 -15.61
N GLY A 137 8.64 12.86 -16.92
CA GLY A 137 9.47 13.65 -17.83
C GLY A 137 10.97 13.52 -17.58
N VAL A 138 11.72 14.53 -18.05
CA VAL A 138 13.19 14.51 -18.07
C VAL A 138 13.84 14.55 -16.69
N HIS A 139 13.10 14.99 -15.66
CA HIS A 139 13.60 15.14 -14.30
C HIS A 139 13.20 13.98 -13.37
N ALA A 140 12.57 12.92 -13.89
CA ALA A 140 12.28 11.71 -13.11
C ALA A 140 13.56 10.89 -12.88
N HIS A 141 14.24 11.15 -11.76
CA HIS A 141 15.55 10.52 -11.46
C HIS A 141 15.79 10.20 -9.97
N VAL A 142 14.96 10.70 -9.06
CA VAL A 142 15.09 10.44 -7.61
C VAL A 142 14.54 9.05 -7.31
N LEU A 143 15.36 8.19 -6.71
CA LEU A 143 14.92 6.91 -6.16
C LEU A 143 14.43 7.11 -4.72
N PRO A 144 13.35 6.44 -4.30
CA PRO A 144 12.78 6.62 -2.97
C PRO A 144 13.64 5.96 -1.89
N VAL A 145 13.60 6.50 -0.67
CA VAL A 145 14.02 5.77 0.52
C VAL A 145 12.88 4.80 0.87
N PRO A 146 13.11 3.48 0.90
CA PRO A 146 12.03 2.54 1.14
C PRO A 146 11.66 2.49 2.63
N MET A 147 10.37 2.50 2.92
CA MET A 147 9.83 2.06 4.22
C MET A 147 9.56 0.56 4.11
N LEU A 148 10.39 -0.26 4.75
CA LEU A 148 10.33 -1.71 4.61
C LEU A 148 9.63 -2.30 5.82
N ASN A 149 8.38 -2.75 5.64
CA ASN A 149 7.67 -3.52 6.65
C ASN A 149 8.37 -4.86 6.91
N ILE A 150 8.78 -5.06 8.16
CA ILE A 150 9.49 -6.27 8.60
C ILE A 150 8.81 -6.99 9.77
N LEU A 151 7.79 -6.38 10.39
CA LEU A 151 7.03 -6.95 11.49
C LEU A 151 5.59 -6.44 11.46
N ASN A 152 4.65 -7.39 11.56
CA ASN A 152 3.21 -7.19 11.42
C ASN A 152 2.46 -7.41 12.74
N GLY A 153 1.42 -6.61 12.95
CA GLY A 153 0.40 -6.78 13.98
C GLY A 153 -0.99 -6.45 13.47
N GLY A 154 -1.88 -6.06 14.38
CA GLY A 154 -3.25 -5.65 14.06
C GLY A 154 -3.98 -6.66 13.17
N LYS A 155 -4.66 -6.16 12.13
CA LYS A 155 -5.41 -6.99 11.18
C LYS A 155 -4.53 -7.93 10.36
N HIS A 156 -3.24 -7.63 10.19
CA HIS A 156 -2.31 -8.44 9.40
C HIS A 156 -1.78 -9.65 10.18
N ALA A 157 -1.94 -9.68 11.50
CA ALA A 157 -1.42 -10.76 12.34
C ALA A 157 -2.23 -10.98 13.62
N ALA A 158 -3.04 -12.05 13.62
CA ALA A 158 -3.76 -12.50 14.81
C ALA A 158 -2.80 -12.79 15.98
N ASP A 159 -3.19 -12.38 17.19
CA ASP A 159 -2.44 -12.55 18.44
C ASP A 159 -1.04 -11.90 18.47
N SER A 160 -0.73 -10.97 17.56
CA SER A 160 0.51 -10.18 17.50
C SER A 160 0.38 -8.84 18.26
N THR A 161 1.06 -7.77 17.86
CA THR A 161 0.91 -6.40 18.40
C THR A 161 -0.43 -5.77 18.05
N ASP A 162 -0.84 -4.72 18.77
CA ASP A 162 -2.04 -3.94 18.43
C ASP A 162 -1.84 -3.16 17.11
N PHE A 163 -0.63 -2.61 16.92
CA PHE A 163 -0.26 -1.81 15.75
C PHE A 163 0.04 -2.68 14.53
N GLN A 164 -0.32 -2.19 13.34
CA GLN A 164 -0.37 -2.97 12.10
C GLN A 164 1.00 -3.24 11.49
N GLU A 165 1.85 -2.22 11.32
CA GLU A 165 3.15 -2.35 10.66
C GLU A 165 4.29 -1.62 11.38
N PHE A 166 5.43 -2.31 11.47
CA PHE A 166 6.67 -1.75 11.97
C PHE A 166 7.74 -1.87 10.89
N MET A 167 8.23 -0.72 10.45
CA MET A 167 9.07 -0.59 9.27
C MET A 167 10.47 -0.09 9.62
N VAL A 168 11.45 -0.50 8.81
CA VAL A 168 12.80 0.08 8.81
C VAL A 168 13.03 0.91 7.57
N MET A 169 13.66 2.07 7.76
CA MET A 169 14.01 3.02 6.71
C MET A 169 15.53 3.18 6.64
N PRO A 170 16.21 2.63 5.63
CA PRO A 170 17.66 2.78 5.45
C PRO A 170 18.02 4.16 4.87
N VAL A 171 17.82 5.22 5.67
CA VAL A 171 18.02 6.63 5.27
C VAL A 171 19.48 6.99 4.99
N GLY A 172 20.43 6.29 5.62
CA GLY A 172 21.86 6.54 5.46
C GLY A 172 22.50 5.89 4.23
N ALA A 173 21.72 5.16 3.41
CA ALA A 173 22.25 4.45 2.26
C ALA A 173 22.50 5.38 1.07
N GLU A 174 23.64 5.23 0.40
CA GLU A 174 24.04 6.07 -0.74
C GLU A 174 23.27 5.75 -2.04
N SER A 175 22.53 4.65 -2.07
CA SER A 175 21.69 4.28 -3.22
C SER A 175 20.56 3.35 -2.80
N PHE A 176 19.49 3.29 -3.60
CA PHE A 176 18.40 2.32 -3.40
C PHE A 176 18.88 0.87 -3.33
N ARG A 177 19.93 0.52 -4.10
CA ARG A 177 20.51 -0.83 -4.08
C ARG A 177 21.09 -1.17 -2.71
N GLU A 178 21.82 -0.23 -2.10
CA GLU A 178 22.38 -0.43 -0.77
C GLU A 178 21.28 -0.40 0.29
N ALA A 179 20.30 0.51 0.17
CA ALA A 179 19.11 0.53 1.03
C ALA A 179 18.39 -0.82 1.06
N LEU A 180 18.12 -1.41 -0.11
CA LEU A 180 17.48 -2.72 -0.22
C LEU A 180 18.34 -3.84 0.41
N ARG A 181 19.66 -3.79 0.22
CA ARG A 181 20.59 -4.74 0.85
C ARG A 181 20.54 -4.64 2.38
N TRP A 182 20.59 -3.42 2.93
CA TRP A 182 20.55 -3.17 4.37
C TRP A 182 19.25 -3.70 4.98
N GLY A 183 18.10 -3.37 4.37
CA GLY A 183 16.81 -3.89 4.79
C GLY A 183 16.72 -5.41 4.76
N SER A 184 17.28 -6.05 3.73
CA SER A 184 17.33 -7.52 3.63
C SER A 184 18.18 -8.16 4.74
N GLU A 185 19.33 -7.58 5.05
CA GLU A 185 20.22 -8.05 6.11
C GLU A 185 19.58 -7.89 7.49
N ILE A 186 18.94 -6.75 7.76
CA ILE A 186 18.16 -6.49 8.98
C ILE A 186 17.01 -7.48 9.12
N TYR A 187 16.26 -7.74 8.04
CA TYR A 187 15.18 -8.73 8.06
C TYR A 187 15.68 -10.14 8.40
N GLN A 188 16.83 -10.57 7.87
CA GLN A 188 17.42 -11.86 8.23
C GLN A 188 17.99 -11.88 9.65
N ALA A 189 18.50 -10.76 10.16
CA ALA A 189 18.91 -10.62 11.56
C ALA A 189 17.70 -10.72 12.49
N LEU A 190 16.60 -10.02 12.19
CA LEU A 190 15.35 -10.07 12.93
C LEU A 190 14.81 -11.50 13.01
N LYS A 191 14.84 -12.24 11.90
CA LYS A 191 14.47 -13.67 11.90
C LYS A 191 15.24 -14.50 12.92
N LYS A 192 16.54 -14.22 13.10
CA LYS A 192 17.39 -14.93 14.07
C LYS A 192 17.08 -14.50 15.50
N VAL A 193 16.93 -13.19 15.73
CA VAL A 193 16.55 -12.61 17.03
C VAL A 193 15.23 -13.20 17.53
N LEU A 194 14.21 -13.22 16.68
CA LEU A 194 12.91 -13.82 17.01
C LEU A 194 13.03 -15.30 17.38
N LYS A 195 13.79 -16.08 16.58
CA LYS A 195 14.02 -17.51 16.87
C LYS A 195 14.78 -17.74 18.17
N SER A 196 15.80 -16.94 18.48
CA SER A 196 16.54 -17.11 19.74
C SER A 196 15.69 -16.81 20.97
N LYS A 197 14.65 -15.99 20.82
CA LYS A 197 13.66 -15.67 21.87
C LYS A 197 12.47 -16.64 21.87
N GLY A 198 12.43 -17.63 20.98
CA GLY A 198 11.37 -18.63 20.91
C GLY A 198 10.10 -18.19 20.18
N PHE A 199 10.13 -17.06 19.46
CA PHE A 199 9.00 -16.57 18.69
C PHE A 199 8.88 -17.27 17.33
N ALA A 200 7.64 -17.33 16.81
CA ALA A 200 7.38 -17.79 15.46
C ALA A 200 7.95 -16.82 14.41
N THR A 201 8.36 -17.35 13.27
CA THR A 201 8.86 -16.56 12.12
C THR A 201 8.02 -16.81 10.87
N ASN A 202 6.71 -16.99 11.07
CA ASN A 202 5.75 -16.98 9.97
C ASN A 202 5.62 -15.55 9.46
N VAL A 203 5.25 -15.41 8.19
CA VAL A 203 5.11 -14.10 7.55
C VAL A 203 3.65 -13.78 7.28
N GLY A 204 3.28 -12.51 7.40
CA GLY A 204 1.95 -12.00 7.00
C GLY A 204 1.88 -11.67 5.50
N ASP A 205 0.85 -10.94 5.11
CA ASP A 205 0.53 -10.61 3.72
C ASP A 205 1.63 -9.75 3.05
N GLU A 206 2.32 -8.88 3.80
CA GLU A 206 3.41 -8.02 3.33
C GLU A 206 4.79 -8.70 3.41
N GLY A 207 4.88 -9.91 3.96
CA GLY A 207 6.14 -10.62 4.16
C GLY A 207 6.87 -10.28 5.48
N GLY A 208 6.36 -9.34 6.27
CA GLY A 208 6.81 -9.06 7.64
C GLY A 208 6.54 -10.24 8.59
N PHE A 209 7.33 -10.37 9.67
CA PHE A 209 7.09 -11.42 10.66
C PHE A 209 5.90 -11.08 11.56
N ALA A 210 5.15 -12.10 12.00
CA ALA A 210 3.99 -11.95 12.88
C ALA A 210 4.20 -12.64 14.25
N PRO A 211 5.13 -12.19 15.10
CA PRO A 211 5.36 -12.81 16.41
C PRO A 211 4.33 -12.35 17.47
N SER A 212 3.88 -13.26 18.32
CA SER A 212 3.10 -12.90 19.51
C SER A 212 3.99 -12.24 20.57
N LEU A 213 4.03 -10.90 20.55
CA LEU A 213 4.79 -10.10 21.49
C LEU A 213 3.92 -9.66 22.69
N GLU A 214 4.60 -9.31 23.79
CA GLU A 214 3.95 -8.90 25.05
C GLU A 214 3.45 -7.45 25.02
N SER A 215 4.00 -6.60 24.16
CA SER A 215 3.59 -5.19 24.03
C SER A 215 3.94 -4.64 22.65
N ASN A 216 3.38 -3.47 22.30
CA ASN A 216 3.73 -2.77 21.07
C ASN A 216 5.19 -2.28 21.10
N ALA A 217 5.67 -1.80 22.26
CA ALA A 217 7.06 -1.39 22.44
C ALA A 217 8.06 -2.54 22.20
N ALA A 218 7.70 -3.78 22.58
CA ALA A 218 8.55 -4.95 22.36
C ALA A 218 8.85 -5.19 20.87
N ALA A 219 7.96 -4.79 19.96
CA ALA A 219 8.21 -4.87 18.51
C ALA A 219 9.32 -3.91 18.07
N VAL A 220 9.29 -2.67 18.56
CA VAL A 220 10.34 -1.69 18.31
C VAL A 220 11.68 -2.18 18.87
N GLU A 221 11.68 -2.72 20.09
CA GLU A 221 12.89 -3.21 20.76
C GLU A 221 13.57 -4.38 20.01
N VAL A 222 12.80 -5.36 19.51
CA VAL A 222 13.39 -6.46 18.72
C VAL A 222 13.89 -6.00 17.35
N ILE A 223 13.28 -4.95 16.78
CA ILE A 223 13.76 -4.33 15.53
C ILE A 223 15.09 -3.60 15.79
N LEU A 224 15.21 -2.85 16.88
CA LEU A 224 16.46 -2.19 17.26
C LEU A 224 17.58 -3.21 17.50
N GLU A 225 17.30 -4.32 18.18
CA GLU A 225 18.24 -5.44 18.34
C GLU A 225 18.66 -6.04 16.98
N ALA A 226 17.72 -6.17 16.04
CA ALA A 226 18.00 -6.67 14.70
C ALA A 226 18.86 -5.71 13.85
N ILE A 227 18.64 -4.40 13.98
CA ILE A 227 19.44 -3.36 13.33
C ILE A 227 20.89 -3.45 13.81
N GLU A 228 21.10 -3.51 15.12
CA GLU A 228 22.44 -3.67 15.71
C GLU A 228 23.09 -5.00 15.30
N ALA A 229 22.35 -6.11 15.37
CA ALA A 229 22.84 -7.43 14.98
C ALA A 229 23.22 -7.52 13.49
N ALA A 230 22.60 -6.70 12.63
CA ALA A 230 22.96 -6.58 11.22
C ALA A 230 24.17 -5.64 10.98
N GLY A 231 24.66 -4.96 12.02
CA GLY A 231 25.83 -4.09 11.96
C GLY A 231 25.54 -2.65 11.51
N TYR A 232 24.30 -2.19 11.66
CA TYR A 232 23.87 -0.82 11.32
C TYR A 232 23.57 0.02 12.57
N SER A 233 23.69 1.34 12.48
CA SER A 233 23.32 2.27 13.56
C SER A 233 21.87 2.76 13.42
N ALA A 234 21.05 2.51 14.45
CA ALA A 234 19.70 3.08 14.54
C ALA A 234 19.77 4.59 14.85
N GLY A 235 18.90 5.39 14.24
CA GLY A 235 18.89 6.86 14.40
C GLY A 235 19.84 7.62 13.48
N GLU A 236 20.73 6.91 12.76
CA GLU A 236 21.68 7.51 11.82
C GLU A 236 21.61 6.82 10.45
N GLN A 237 21.87 5.51 10.41
CA GLN A 237 21.79 4.73 9.16
C GLN A 237 20.38 4.22 8.90
N ILE A 238 19.69 3.78 9.96
CA ILE A 238 18.35 3.21 9.92
C ILE A 238 17.42 4.00 10.84
N MET A 239 16.31 4.48 10.30
CA MET A 239 15.19 5.03 11.08
C MET A 239 14.04 4.03 11.12
N ILE A 240 13.08 4.26 12.01
CA ILE A 240 11.85 3.48 12.12
C ILE A 240 10.68 4.28 11.54
N ALA A 241 9.81 3.61 10.81
CA ALA A 241 8.50 4.12 10.44
C ALA A 241 7.42 3.17 10.97
N LEU A 242 6.26 3.72 11.29
CA LEU A 242 5.13 2.97 11.85
C LEU A 242 3.88 3.23 11.03
N ASP A 243 3.07 2.19 10.82
CA ASP A 243 1.65 2.30 10.49
C ASP A 243 0.87 1.57 11.59
N PRO A 244 0.41 2.27 12.63
CA PRO A 244 -0.39 1.68 13.68
C PRO A 244 -1.84 1.36 13.26
N ALA A 245 -2.35 1.96 12.17
CA ALA A 245 -3.73 1.84 11.68
C ALA A 245 -4.80 1.96 12.79
N VAL A 246 -4.69 2.98 13.66
CA VAL A 246 -5.40 2.95 14.96
C VAL A 246 -6.91 3.13 14.88
N SER A 247 -7.45 3.52 13.71
CA SER A 247 -8.90 3.49 13.45
C SER A 247 -9.51 2.13 13.77
N GLU A 248 -8.74 1.05 13.60
CA GLU A 248 -9.17 -0.34 13.87
C GLU A 248 -9.32 -0.67 15.35
N ILE A 249 -8.72 0.14 16.21
CA ILE A 249 -8.74 -0.02 17.67
C ILE A 249 -9.40 1.18 18.37
N PHE A 250 -10.06 2.06 17.60
CA PHE A 250 -10.79 3.20 18.15
C PHE A 250 -12.25 2.82 18.40
N GLU A 251 -12.61 2.67 19.67
CA GLU A 251 -13.94 2.25 20.11
C GLU A 251 -14.43 3.15 21.25
N ASP A 252 -15.68 3.58 21.18
CA ASP A 252 -16.33 4.43 22.21
C ASP A 252 -15.55 5.71 22.56
N GLY A 253 -14.92 6.32 21.55
CA GLY A 253 -14.16 7.57 21.70
C GLY A 253 -12.77 7.40 22.34
N LYS A 254 -12.25 6.17 22.37
CA LYS A 254 -10.94 5.84 22.95
C LYS A 254 -10.16 4.84 22.10
N TYR A 255 -8.84 4.91 22.20
CA TYR A 255 -7.90 3.99 21.56
C TYR A 255 -7.63 2.79 22.47
N GLN A 256 -8.02 1.60 22.05
CA GLN A 256 -7.96 0.35 22.82
C GLN A 256 -6.64 -0.40 22.55
N LEU A 257 -5.62 -0.18 23.38
CA LEU A 257 -4.34 -0.90 23.29
C LEU A 257 -4.43 -2.21 24.07
N ALA A 258 -5.01 -3.24 23.45
CA ALA A 258 -5.32 -4.51 24.10
C ALA A 258 -4.07 -5.24 24.63
N LYS A 259 -2.94 -5.18 23.92
CA LYS A 259 -1.67 -5.78 24.37
C LYS A 259 -1.10 -5.09 25.61
N GLU A 260 -1.43 -3.82 25.81
CA GLU A 260 -0.99 -3.05 26.96
C GLU A 260 -2.05 -2.93 28.06
N GLY A 261 -3.29 -3.39 27.80
CA GLY A 261 -4.42 -3.25 28.71
C GLY A 261 -4.79 -1.79 28.98
N LYS A 262 -4.62 -0.90 28.00
CA LYS A 262 -4.89 0.55 28.12
C LYS A 262 -6.03 0.98 27.20
N ALA A 263 -6.76 2.01 27.63
CA ALA A 263 -7.74 2.72 26.81
C ALA A 263 -7.44 4.22 26.91
N LEU A 264 -6.92 4.79 25.82
CA LEU A 264 -6.41 6.16 25.80
C LEU A 264 -7.45 7.12 25.19
N THR A 265 -7.57 8.33 25.74
CA THR A 265 -8.24 9.43 25.02
C THR A 265 -7.37 9.89 23.84
N SER A 266 -7.93 10.75 22.99
CA SER A 266 -7.21 11.38 21.88
C SER A 266 -5.95 12.14 22.34
N GLU A 267 -6.05 12.91 23.42
CA GLU A 267 -4.90 13.63 23.97
C GLU A 267 -3.85 12.68 24.54
N GLU A 268 -4.28 11.63 25.24
CA GLU A 268 -3.38 10.61 25.78
C GLU A 268 -2.70 9.80 24.67
N MET A 269 -3.38 9.60 23.53
CA MET A 269 -2.80 8.95 22.35
C MET A 269 -1.76 9.84 21.65
N VAL A 270 -2.00 11.15 21.59
CA VAL A 270 -0.99 12.11 21.13
C VAL A 270 0.23 12.11 22.06
N ASP A 271 0.01 12.15 23.38
CA ASP A 271 1.09 12.05 24.37
C ASP A 271 1.88 10.74 24.22
N TYR A 272 1.20 9.64 23.93
CA TYR A 272 1.81 8.34 23.69
C TYR A 272 2.78 8.40 22.49
N TRP A 273 2.39 9.02 21.38
CA TRP A 273 3.27 9.16 20.22
C TRP A 273 4.44 10.11 20.47
N VAL A 274 4.22 11.21 21.20
CA VAL A 274 5.29 12.13 21.59
C VAL A 274 6.37 11.42 22.41
N ASP A 275 5.98 10.62 23.41
CA ASP A 275 6.93 9.81 24.19
C ASP A 275 7.71 8.82 23.29
N TRP A 276 7.03 8.20 22.33
CA TRP A 276 7.65 7.24 21.42
C TRP A 276 8.70 7.86 20.50
N VAL A 277 8.42 9.02 19.90
CA VAL A 277 9.39 9.70 19.02
C VAL A 277 10.58 10.28 19.80
N GLU A 278 10.41 10.59 21.09
CA GLU A 278 11.52 10.98 21.98
C GLU A 278 12.39 9.77 22.36
N LYS A 279 11.78 8.60 22.56
CA LYS A 279 12.45 7.39 23.04
C LYS A 279 13.13 6.58 21.94
N TYR A 280 12.57 6.57 20.74
CA TYR A 280 12.99 5.72 19.63
C TYR A 280 13.31 6.53 18.37
N PRO A 281 14.17 6.04 17.46
CA PRO A 281 14.50 6.73 16.22
C PRO A 281 13.39 6.62 15.17
N ILE A 282 12.17 7.04 15.54
CA ILE A 282 11.00 7.06 14.66
C ILE A 282 11.03 8.35 13.86
N ILE A 283 10.92 8.24 12.53
CA ILE A 283 10.91 9.38 11.60
C ILE A 283 9.56 9.59 10.93
N SER A 284 8.66 8.59 11.00
CA SER A 284 7.35 8.62 10.34
C SER A 284 6.33 7.79 11.12
N ILE A 285 5.13 8.34 11.28
CA ILE A 285 3.96 7.65 11.83
C ILE A 285 2.80 7.90 10.86
N GLU A 286 2.34 6.85 10.20
CA GLU A 286 1.12 6.81 9.39
C GLU A 286 -0.06 6.40 10.28
N ASP A 287 -1.26 6.95 10.08
CA ASP A 287 -2.49 6.57 10.81
C ASP A 287 -2.33 6.36 12.33
N GLY A 288 -1.62 7.29 12.98
CA GLY A 288 -1.44 7.33 14.43
C GLY A 288 -2.70 7.71 15.21
N LEU A 289 -3.73 8.24 14.54
CA LEU A 289 -5.01 8.63 15.11
C LEU A 289 -6.15 8.13 14.21
N ALA A 290 -7.37 8.05 14.75
CA ALA A 290 -8.52 7.56 14.00
C ALA A 290 -8.84 8.49 12.80
N GLU A 291 -9.39 7.92 11.73
CA GLU A 291 -9.62 8.61 10.44
C GLU A 291 -10.41 9.92 10.56
N GLU A 292 -11.35 9.99 11.51
CA GLU A 292 -12.22 11.17 11.73
C GLU A 292 -11.85 11.97 13.00
N ASP A 293 -10.73 11.66 13.68
CA ASP A 293 -10.29 12.39 14.87
C ASP A 293 -9.45 13.62 14.52
N TRP A 294 -10.06 14.53 13.74
CA TRP A 294 -9.38 15.70 13.14
C TRP A 294 -8.77 16.65 14.17
N ASP A 295 -9.41 16.82 15.32
CA ASP A 295 -8.91 17.67 16.40
C ASP A 295 -7.62 17.07 16.99
N ALA A 296 -7.57 15.75 17.18
CA ALA A 296 -6.36 15.06 17.60
C ALA A 296 -5.26 15.11 16.54
N TRP A 297 -5.62 14.97 15.26
CA TRP A 297 -4.65 15.09 14.17
C TRP A 297 -3.98 16.47 14.17
N ALA A 298 -4.75 17.54 14.37
CA ALA A 298 -4.19 18.88 14.51
C ALA A 298 -3.24 18.99 15.71
N MET A 299 -3.61 18.40 16.86
CA MET A 299 -2.75 18.36 18.05
C MET A 299 -1.46 17.56 17.82
N LEU A 300 -1.52 16.43 17.13
CA LEU A 300 -0.35 15.59 16.83
C LEU A 300 0.65 16.35 15.96
N VAL A 301 0.18 16.97 14.88
CA VAL A 301 1.01 17.75 13.95
C VAL A 301 1.64 18.99 14.61
N GLU A 302 0.98 19.58 15.61
CA GLU A 302 1.58 20.68 16.37
C GLU A 302 2.76 20.23 17.25
N ARG A 303 2.77 18.96 17.68
CA ARG A 303 3.69 18.46 18.71
C ARG A 303 4.85 17.63 18.18
N VAL A 304 4.73 17.04 16.98
CA VAL A 304 5.71 16.13 16.36
C VAL A 304 6.12 16.67 15.00
#